data_AF-A0A9E5GDG4-F1
#
_entry.id   AF-A0A9E5GDG4-F1
#
_cell.length_a   1.000
_cell.length_b   1.000
_cell.length_c   1.000
_cell.angle_alpha   90.00
_cell.angle_beta   90.00
_cell.angle_gamma   90.00
#
_symmetry.space_group_name_H-M   'P 1'
#
loop_
_entity.id
_entity.type
_entity.pdbx_description
1 polymer ?
#
loop_
_entity_poly.entity_id
_entity_poly.type
_entity_poly.pdbx_seq_one_letter_code
_entity_poly.pdbx_strand_id
1 'polypeptide(L)' 'MKYVRFIHNGNTSYGLLYEDTIQVLEGSIFDQYTTTDTKLKLEEVELLTPCDYSKA' A
#
# COMPACT_ATOMS: atom_id res chain seq x y z
N MET A 1 10.50 7.32 -3.31
CA MET A 1 9.65 6.13 -3.17
C MET A 1 9.12 6.10 -1.75
N LYS A 2 7.81 5.91 -1.56
CA LYS A 2 7.17 5.86 -0.24
C LYS A 2 6.35 4.57 -0.12
N TYR A 3 6.44 3.87 1.01
CA TYR A 3 5.52 2.77 1.31
C TYR A 3 4.21 3.36 1.82
N VAL A 4 3.09 2.89 1.28
CA VAL A 4 1.75 3.32 1.65
C VAL A 4 0.89 2.11 1.97
N ARG A 5 -0.02 2.29 2.93
CA ARG A 5 -1.11 1.38 3.22
C ARG A 5 -2.37 1.98 2.61
N PHE A 6 -3.19 1.19 1.94
CA PHE A 6 -4.40 1.68 1.28
C PHE A 6 -5.51 0.64 1.27
N ILE A 7 -6.75 1.10 1.07
CA ILE A 7 -7.91 0.24 0.79
C ILE A 7 -8.23 0.32 -0.70
N HIS A 8 -8.36 -0.85 -1.33
CA HIS A 8 -8.84 -0.98 -2.70
C HIS A 8 -9.85 -2.13 -2.76
N ASN A 9 -11.05 -1.87 -3.30
CA ASN A 9 -12.16 -2.84 -3.35
C ASN A 9 -12.48 -3.48 -1.99
N GLY A 10 -12.41 -2.70 -0.91
CA GLY A 10 -12.69 -3.16 0.46
C GLY A 10 -11.57 -3.98 1.11
N ASN A 11 -10.45 -4.23 0.41
CA ASN A 11 -9.30 -4.94 0.94
C ASN A 11 -8.18 -3.97 1.28
N THR A 12 -7.55 -4.18 2.45
CA THR A 12 -6.36 -3.42 2.84
C THR A 12 -5.12 -4.06 2.23
N SER A 13 -4.25 -3.24 1.64
CA SER A 13 -3.00 -3.70 1.02
C SER A 13 -1.90 -2.67 1.19
N TYR A 14 -0.67 -3.08 0.89
CA TYR A 14 0.49 -2.19 0.86
C TYR A 14 0.97 -1.96 -0.55
N GLY A 15 1.61 -0.82 -0.77
CA GLY A 15 2.10 -0.43 -2.08
C GLY A 15 3.27 0.52 -2.01
N LEU A 16 4.00 0.61 -3.11
CA LEU A 16 5.02 1.65 -3.34
C LEU A 16 4.38 2.79 -4.13
N LEU A 17 4.26 3.96 -3.50
CA LEU A 17 3.83 5.17 -4.16
C LEU A 17 5.02 5.84 -4.88
N TYR A 18 4.85 6.01 -6.19
CA TYR A 18 5.71 6.77 -7.07
C TYR A 18 4.85 7.79 -7.83
N GLU A 19 5.10 9.08 -7.59
CA GLU A 19 4.24 10.18 -8.07
C GLU A 19 2.79 9.92 -7.64
N ASP A 20 1.91 9.61 -8.58
CA ASP A 20 0.48 9.32 -8.35
C ASP A 20 0.11 7.85 -8.64
N THR A 21 1.12 6.98 -8.77
CA THR A 21 0.93 5.55 -9.04
C THR A 21 1.42 4.70 -7.87
N ILE A 22 0.59 3.75 -7.46
CA ILE A 22 0.89 2.78 -6.42
C ILE A 22 1.15 1.43 -7.09
N GLN A 23 2.38 0.92 -6.92
CA GLN A 23 2.70 -0.47 -7.26
C GLN A 23 2.30 -1.36 -6.08
N VAL A 24 1.36 -2.28 -6.27
CA VAL A 24 0.84 -3.13 -5.19
C VAL A 24 1.91 -4.15 -4.77
N LEU A 25 2.07 -4.32 -3.47
CA LEU A 25 2.93 -5.32 -2.86
C LEU A 25 2.09 -6.50 -2.36
N GLU A 26 2.61 -7.70 -2.56
CA GLU A 26 2.07 -8.92 -1.99
C GLU A 26 2.98 -9.38 -0.84
N GLY A 27 2.39 -9.68 0.32
CA GLY A 27 3.11 -10.04 1.54
C GLY A 27 3.13 -8.93 2.59
N SER A 28 4.15 -8.93 3.43
CA SER A 28 4.30 -8.02 4.57
C SER A 28 5.46 -7.06 4.33
N ILE A 29 5.21 -5.75 4.43
CA ILE A 29 6.29 -4.74 4.35
C ILE A 29 7.26 -4.80 5.53
N PHE A 30 6.88 -5.50 6.60
CA PHE A 30 7.72 -5.70 7.80
C PHE A 30 8.53 -7.00 7.75
N ASP A 31 8.20 -7.91 6.82
CA ASP A 31 8.88 -9.19 6.64
C ASP A 31 9.39 -9.31 5.19
N GLN A 32 8.79 -10.19 4.41
CA GLN A 32 9.06 -10.37 2.98
C GLN A 32 7.85 -9.92 2.17
N TYR A 33 8.14 -9.20 1.09
CA TYR A 33 7.15 -8.79 0.10
C TYR A 33 7.69 -8.96 -1.32
N THR A 34 6.77 -9.09 -2.27
CA THR A 34 7.06 -9.08 -3.70
C THR A 34 6.30 -7.95 -4.35
N THR A 35 6.93 -7.23 -5.27
CA THR A 35 6.24 -6.27 -6.13
C THR A 35 5.40 -7.03 -7.16
N THR A 36 4.10 -6.83 -7.15
CA THR A 36 3.22 -7.35 -8.20
C THR A 36 3.32 -6.46 -9.44
N ASP A 37 2.76 -6.88 -10.59
CA ASP A 37 2.63 -6.02 -11.77
C ASP A 37 1.44 -5.03 -11.67
N THR A 38 0.61 -5.18 -10.63
CA THR A 38 -0.60 -4.36 -10.42
C THR A 38 -0.24 -2.93 -10.04
N LYS A 39 -0.69 -1.98 -10.86
CA LYS A 39 -0.56 -0.55 -10.64
C LYS A 39 -1.94 0.06 -10.45
N LEU A 40 -2.10 0.83 -9.39
CA LEU A 40 -3.32 1.57 -9.07
C LEU A 40 -2.98 3.06 -9.06
N LYS A 41 -3.90 3.91 -9.50
CA LYS A 41 -3.73 5.34 -9.27
C LYS A 41 -4.07 5.68 -7.84
N LEU A 42 -3.43 6.74 -7.34
CA LEU A 42 -3.70 7.27 -6.01
C LEU A 42 -5.17 7.67 -5.82
N GLU A 43 -5.84 8.13 -6.88
CA GLU A 43 -7.26 8.51 -6.87
C GLU A 43 -8.24 7.33 -6.78
N GLU A 44 -7.77 6.10 -7.07
CA GLU A 44 -8.59 4.88 -7.08
C GLU A 44 -8.60 4.15 -5.73
N VAL A 45 -7.81 4.63 -4.77
CA VAL A 45 -7.63 3.98 -3.46
C VAL A 45 -7.82 4.97 -2.32
N GLU A 46 -8.18 4.44 -1.16
CA GLU A 46 -8.21 5.22 0.08
C GLU A 46 -6.89 5.02 0.83
N LEU A 47 -6.07 6.07 0.97
CA LEU A 47 -4.84 6.00 1.76
C LEU A 47 -5.16 5.89 3.25
N LEU A 48 -4.50 4.95 3.92
CA LEU A 48 -4.56 4.76 5.35
C LEU A 48 -3.32 5.30 6.06
N THR A 49 -3.39 5.38 7.38
CA THR A 49 -2.19 5.55 8.21
C THR A 49 -1.19 4.41 7.92
N PRO A 50 0.12 4.70 7.91
CA PRO A 50 1.14 3.75 7.45
C PRO A 50 1.27 2.50 8.34
N CYS A 51 0.79 2.55 9.58
CA CYS A 51 0.71 1.41 10.48
C CYS A 51 -0.47 1.63 11.45
N ASP A 52 -1.05 0.53 11.95
CA ASP A 52 -2.00 0.60 13.07
C ASP A 52 -1.20 0.88 14.35
N TYR A 53 -1.34 2.09 14.89
CA TYR A 53 -0.77 2.46 16.18
C TYR A 53 -1.46 1.64 17.29
N SER A 54 -0.88 0.50 17.67
CA SER A 54 -1.39 -0.35 18.76
C SER A 54 -0.74 -0.06 20.12
N LYS A 55 0.20 0.89 20.19
CA LYS A 55 0.84 1.33 21.43
C LYS A 55 0.99 2.86 21.43
N ALA A 56 0.26 3.51 22.33
CA ALA A 56 0.48 4.88 22.79
C ALA A 56 1.06 4.82 24.21
#